data_AF-A0A167MX57-F1
#
_entry.id   AF-A0A167MX57-F1
#
_cell.length_a   1.000
_cell.length_b   1.000
_cell.length_c   1.000
_cell.angle_alpha   90.00
_cell.angle_beta   90.00
_cell.angle_gamma   90.00
#
_symmetry.space_group_name_H-M   'P 1'
#
loop_
_entity.id
_entity.type
_entity.pdbx_description
1 polymer ?
#
loop_
_entity_poly.entity_id
_entity_poly.type
_entity_poly.pdbx_seq_one_letter_code
_entity_poly.pdbx_strand_id
1 'polypeptide(L)'
;MDLIYHKDSTLALASLLFIITLIPAKITVRFIGADYGSMARCTVVVLIATITILFSLQAIESLVSMVFVFIWMMFVFNRTLGLSKSWSGIITVWVGLIQLAALHGLQQFGFHW
;
A
#
# COMPACT_ATOMS: atom_id res chain seq x y z
N MET A 1 -5.29 26.68 14.43
CA MET A 1 -4.44 25.67 15.08
C MET A 1 -4.87 24.25 14.70
N ASP A 2 -5.73 24.10 13.69
CA ASP A 2 -6.29 22.82 13.23
C ASP A 2 -5.53 22.18 12.06
N LEU A 3 -4.81 22.98 11.26
CA LEU A 3 -4.01 22.47 10.14
C LEU A 3 -2.85 21.56 10.59
N ILE A 4 -2.32 21.77 11.79
CA ILE A 4 -1.22 20.98 12.35
C ILE A 4 -1.75 19.63 12.84
N TYR A 5 -2.91 19.62 13.52
CA TYR A 5 -3.54 18.41 14.04
C TYR A 5 -3.98 17.44 12.92
N HIS A 6 -4.48 17.97 11.80
CA HIS A 6 -4.88 17.16 10.64
C HIS A 6 -3.69 16.61 9.85
N LYS A 7 -2.55 17.31 9.87
CA LYS A 7 -1.32 16.89 9.20
C LYS A 7 -0.57 15.83 10.02
N ASP A 8 -0.61 15.94 11.34
CA ASP A 8 -0.05 14.94 12.25
C ASP A 8 -0.88 13.65 12.26
N SER A 9 -2.21 13.74 12.14
CA SER A 9 -3.07 12.55 12.05
C SER A 9 -2.90 11.77 10.73
N THR A 10 -2.72 12.46 9.60
CA THR A 10 -2.50 11.80 8.30
C THR A 10 -1.13 11.14 8.21
N LEU A 11 -0.09 11.76 8.79
CA LEU A 11 1.24 11.16 8.85
C LEU A 11 1.25 9.95 9.81
N ALA A 12 0.56 10.06 10.95
CA ALA A 12 0.36 8.95 11.87
C ALA A 12 -0.39 7.78 11.19
N LEU A 13 -1.50 8.07 10.51
CA LEU A 13 -2.28 7.08 9.74
C LEU A 13 -1.42 6.39 8.68
N ALA A 14 -0.66 7.15 7.88
CA ALA A 14 0.23 6.60 6.85
C ALA A 14 1.31 5.70 7.46
N SER A 15 1.90 6.08 8.59
CA SER A 15 2.90 5.28 9.28
C SER A 15 2.32 3.98 9.86
N LEU A 16 1.12 4.03 10.43
CA LEU A 16 0.40 2.86 10.95
C LEU A 16 0.03 1.89 9.81
N LEU A 17 -0.56 2.41 8.72
CA LEU A 17 -0.84 1.63 7.52
C LEU A 17 0.42 0.97 6.98
N PHE A 18 1.52 1.72 6.89
CA PHE A 18 2.80 1.19 6.45
C PHE A 18 3.29 0.04 7.34
N ILE A 19 3.31 0.20 8.66
CA ILE A 19 3.78 -0.83 9.60
C ILE A 19 2.90 -2.08 9.52
N ILE A 20 1.58 -1.91 9.53
CA ILE A 20 0.60 -3.01 9.49
C ILE A 20 0.72 -3.80 8.18
N THR A 21 1.02 -3.13 7.07
CA THR A 21 1.07 -3.75 5.74
C THR A 21 2.44 -4.29 5.36
N LEU A 22 3.51 -3.80 5.98
CA LEU A 22 4.88 -4.24 5.72
C LEU A 22 5.11 -5.72 6.09
N ILE A 23 4.61 -6.15 7.25
CA ILE A 23 4.76 -7.53 7.75
C ILE A 23 4.10 -8.54 6.79
N PRO A 24 2.79 -8.44 6.49
CA PRO A 24 2.14 -9.38 5.59
C PRO A 24 2.67 -9.30 4.16
N ALA A 25 3.01 -8.11 3.65
CA ALA A 25 3.63 -7.98 2.32
C ALA A 25 4.97 -8.75 2.25
N LYS A 26 5.82 -8.64 3.27
CA LYS A 26 7.09 -9.38 3.33
C LYS A 26 6.86 -10.89 3.37
N ILE A 27 5.90 -11.36 4.16
CA ILE A 27 5.56 -12.79 4.27
C ILE A 27 5.11 -13.32 2.90
N THR A 28 4.24 -12.58 2.21
CA THR A 28 3.75 -12.95 0.88
C THR A 28 4.86 -13.00 -0.17
N VAL A 29 5.76 -12.01 -0.20
CA VAL A 29 6.90 -11.99 -1.14
C VAL A 29 7.84 -13.17 -0.90
N ARG A 30 8.10 -13.52 0.38
CA ARG A 30 8.90 -14.69 0.74
C ARG A 30 8.23 -16.00 0.32
N PHE A 31 6.90 -16.10 0.46
CA PHE A 31 6.14 -17.28 0.05
C PHE A 31 6.17 -17.52 -1.47
N ILE A 32 6.20 -16.44 -2.26
CA ILE A 32 6.22 -16.51 -3.73
C ILE A 32 7.60 -16.96 -4.26
N GLY A 33 8.58 -17.20 -3.39
CA GLY A 33 9.92 -17.63 -3.79
C GLY A 33 10.70 -16.55 -4.52
N ALA A 34 10.26 -15.29 -4.41
CA ALA A 34 11.01 -14.15 -4.91
C ALA A 34 12.22 -13.97 -3.99
N ASP A 35 13.35 -14.56 -4.37
CA ASP A 35 14.62 -14.60 -3.63
C ASP A 35 15.33 -13.25 -3.61
N TYR A 36 14.60 -12.21 -3.21
CA TYR A 36 15.09 -10.84 -3.12
C TYR A 36 15.11 -10.45 -1.65
N GLY A 37 16.03 -11.07 -0.91
CA GLY A 37 16.24 -10.94 0.54
C GLY A 37 16.58 -9.55 1.08
N SER A 38 16.30 -8.47 0.35
CA SER A 38 16.49 -7.10 0.84
C SER A 38 15.18 -6.57 1.43
N MET A 39 15.14 -6.46 2.77
CA MET A 39 14.11 -5.72 3.50
C MET A 39 13.87 -4.32 2.90
N ALA A 40 14.91 -3.68 2.38
CA ALA A 40 14.82 -2.35 1.79
C ALA A 40 13.89 -2.30 0.56
N ARG A 41 13.93 -3.32 -0.32
CA ARG A 41 13.06 -3.34 -1.52
C ARG A 41 11.59 -3.49 -1.13
N CYS A 42 11.29 -4.39 -0.19
CA CYS A 42 9.93 -4.56 0.32
C CYS A 42 9.42 -3.29 1.01
N THR A 43 10.29 -2.63 1.80
CA THR A 43 9.99 -1.36 2.48
C THR A 43 9.63 -0.27 1.48
N VAL A 44 10.46 -0.05 0.45
CA VAL A 44 10.22 0.97 -0.59
C VAL A 44 8.89 0.72 -1.30
N VAL A 45 8.60 -0.54 -1.61
CA VAL A 45 7.39 -0.91 -2.33
C VAL A 45 6.14 -0.69 -1.51
N VAL A 46 6.15 -1.10 -0.24
CA VAL A 46 5.01 -0.89 0.66
C VAL A 46 4.82 0.60 0.89
N LEU A 47 5.89 1.39 0.99
CA LEU A 47 5.80 2.84 1.12
C LEU A 47 5.13 3.47 -0.11
N ILE A 48 5.56 3.10 -1.32
CA ILE A 48 4.94 3.56 -2.57
C ILE A 48 3.46 3.15 -2.61
N ALA A 49 3.13 1.92 -2.19
CA ALA A 49 1.76 1.44 -2.12
C ALA A 49 0.90 2.30 -1.20
N THR A 50 1.36 2.53 0.03
CA THR A 50 0.65 3.32 1.03
C THR A 50 0.38 4.74 0.56
N ILE A 51 1.40 5.41 -0.02
CA ILE A 51 1.25 6.77 -0.54
C ILE A 51 0.25 6.78 -1.71
N THR A 52 0.40 5.83 -2.64
CA THR A 52 -0.47 5.75 -3.82
C THR A 52 -1.92 5.51 -3.41
N ILE A 53 -2.16 4.67 -2.40
CA ILE A 53 -3.51 4.35 -1.91
C ILE A 53 -4.13 5.52 -1.14
N LEU A 54 -3.37 6.22 -0.31
CA LEU A 54 -3.88 7.42 0.36
C LEU A 54 -4.22 8.52 -0.63
N PHE A 55 -3.36 8.75 -1.62
CA PHE A 55 -3.63 9.72 -2.68
C PHE A 55 -4.81 9.30 -3.54
N SER A 56 -4.93 8.01 -3.88
CA SER A 56 -6.03 7.50 -4.69
C SER A 56 -7.37 7.63 -3.98
N LEU A 57 -7.44 7.40 -2.67
CA LEU A 57 -8.65 7.58 -1.88
C LEU A 57 -9.15 9.02 -1.85
N GLN A 58 -8.24 10.00 -1.92
CA GLN A 58 -8.59 11.43 -1.92
C GLN A 58 -8.90 11.96 -3.33
N ALA A 59 -8.26 11.42 -4.37
CA ALA A 59 -8.30 11.99 -5.71
C ALA A 59 -9.14 11.19 -6.73
N ILE A 60 -9.53 9.96 -6.42
CA ILE A 60 -10.19 9.07 -7.39
C ILE A 60 -11.69 9.05 -7.21
N GLU A 61 -12.38 9.71 -8.14
CA GLU A 61 -13.84 9.63 -8.29
C GLU A 61 -14.27 8.71 -9.44
N SER A 62 -13.32 8.21 -10.25
CA SER A 62 -13.62 7.44 -11.47
C SER A 62 -13.02 6.03 -11.50
N LEU A 63 -13.76 5.08 -12.05
CA LEU A 63 -13.30 3.71 -12.31
C LEU A 63 -12.06 3.66 -13.20
N VAL A 64 -11.94 4.58 -14.16
CA VAL A 64 -10.79 4.66 -15.06
C VAL A 64 -9.52 4.99 -14.27
N SER A 65 -9.59 5.94 -13.35
CA SER A 65 -8.46 6.30 -12.49
C SER A 65 -8.05 5.14 -11.58
N MET A 66 -9.00 4.34 -11.07
CA MET A 66 -8.69 3.14 -10.27
C MET A 66 -7.90 2.11 -11.08
N VAL A 67 -8.28 1.89 -12.35
CA VAL A 67 -7.57 0.96 -13.24
C VAL A 67 -6.14 1.44 -13.51
N PHE A 68 -5.93 2.75 -13.71
CA PHE A 68 -4.58 3.30 -13.86
C PHE A 68 -3.71 3.11 -12.62
N VAL A 69 -4.26 3.34 -11.43
CA VAL A 69 -3.55 3.08 -10.17
C VAL A 69 -3.22 1.60 -10.01
N PHE A 70 -4.15 0.71 -10.37
CA PHE A 70 -3.90 -0.72 -10.34
C PHE A 70 -2.74 -1.13 -11.28
N ILE A 71 -2.75 -0.65 -12.52
CA ILE A 71 -1.69 -0.93 -13.50
C ILE A 71 -0.34 -0.36 -13.03
N TRP A 72 -0.34 0.86 -12.48
CA TRP A 72 0.84 1.50 -11.92
C TRP A 72 1.45 0.66 -10.78
N MET A 73 0.61 0.25 -9.82
CA MET A 73 1.03 -0.57 -8.69
C MET A 73 1.60 -1.91 -9.15
N MET A 74 0.92 -2.57 -10.08
CA MET A 74 1.37 -3.83 -10.67
C MET A 74 2.75 -3.67 -11.34
N PHE A 75 2.98 -2.57 -12.05
CA PHE A 75 4.27 -2.24 -12.65
C PHE A 75 5.36 -2.02 -11.59
N VAL A 76 5.06 -1.27 -10.52
CA VAL A 76 5.99 -1.05 -9.41
C VAL A 76 6.40 -2.39 -8.81
N PHE A 77 5.45 -3.24 -8.40
CA PHE A 77 5.75 -4.55 -7.83
C PHE A 77 6.55 -5.45 -8.77
N ASN A 78 6.24 -5.42 -10.07
CA ASN A 78 6.99 -6.18 -11.06
C ASN A 78 8.46 -5.76 -11.09
N ARG A 79 8.71 -4.44 -11.13
CA ARG A 79 10.07 -3.89 -11.30
C ARG A 79 10.93 -3.95 -10.05
N THR A 80 10.38 -3.65 -8.88
CA THR A 80 11.16 -3.58 -7.63
C THR A 80 11.33 -4.93 -6.96
N LEU A 81 10.31 -5.80 -7.05
CA LEU A 81 10.35 -7.15 -6.47
C LEU A 81 10.71 -8.23 -7.50
N GLY A 82 10.91 -7.89 -8.78
CA GLY A 82 11.32 -8.84 -9.82
C GLY A 82 10.32 -9.97 -10.03
N LEU A 83 9.03 -9.71 -9.80
CA LEU A 83 7.95 -10.69 -9.87
C LEU A 83 7.48 -10.91 -11.31
N SER A 84 6.88 -12.07 -11.61
CA SER A 84 6.16 -12.24 -12.87
C SER A 84 4.92 -11.35 -12.90
N LYS A 85 4.41 -11.01 -14.10
CA LYS A 85 3.19 -10.20 -14.25
C LYS A 85 2.03 -10.75 -13.42
N SER A 86 1.79 -12.06 -13.48
CA SER A 86 0.71 -12.72 -12.74
C SER A 86 0.87 -12.55 -11.21
N TRP A 87 2.08 -12.74 -10.68
CA TRP A 87 2.36 -12.55 -9.26
C TRP A 87 2.29 -11.09 -8.82
N SER A 88 2.73 -10.15 -9.66
CA SER A 88 2.59 -8.71 -9.39
C SER A 88 1.13 -8.30 -9.28
N GLY A 89 0.25 -8.82 -10.15
CA GLY A 89 -1.19 -8.56 -10.09
C GLY A 89 -1.82 -9.11 -8.81
N ILE A 90 -1.53 -10.36 -8.46
CA ILE A 90 -2.02 -11.00 -7.23
C ILE A 90 -1.57 -10.21 -5.99
N ILE A 91 -0.29 -9.82 -5.94
CA ILE A 91 0.25 -9.00 -4.84
C ILE A 91 -0.43 -7.64 -4.77
N THR A 92 -0.71 -7.01 -5.91
CA THR A 92 -1.37 -5.71 -5.95
C THR A 92 -2.76 -5.78 -5.32
N VAL A 93 -3.55 -6.78 -5.71
CA VAL A 93 -4.87 -7.03 -5.12
C VAL A 93 -4.73 -7.32 -3.61
N TRP A 94 -3.81 -8.20 -3.24
CA TRP A 94 -3.60 -8.60 -1.85
C TRP A 94 -3.20 -7.42 -0.94
N VAL A 95 -2.22 -6.62 -1.36
CA VAL A 95 -1.77 -5.43 -0.62
C VAL A 95 -2.87 -4.39 -0.56
N GLY A 96 -3.62 -4.19 -1.65
CA GLY A 96 -4.80 -3.31 -1.65
C GLY A 96 -5.84 -3.73 -0.63
N LEU A 97 -6.19 -5.02 -0.58
CA LEU A 97 -7.16 -5.56 0.39
C LEU A 97 -6.68 -5.39 1.84
N ILE A 98 -5.41 -5.68 2.12
CA ILE A 98 -4.86 -5.48 3.47
C ILE A 98 -4.87 -4.00 3.84
N GLN A 99 -4.46 -3.12 2.93
CA GLN A 99 -4.46 -1.68 3.19
C GLN A 99 -5.87 -1.16 3.44
N LEU A 100 -6.87 -1.59 2.67
CA LEU A 100 -8.27 -1.24 2.90
C LEU A 100 -8.79 -1.81 4.23
N ALA A 101 -8.46 -3.06 4.57
CA ALA A 101 -8.88 -3.66 5.83
C ALA A 101 -8.24 -2.97 7.04
N ALA A 102 -6.93 -2.67 6.97
CA ALA A 102 -6.22 -1.92 8.00
C ALA A 102 -6.79 -0.50 8.14
N LEU A 103 -7.07 0.14 7.01
CA LEU A 103 -7.66 1.46 6.94
C LEU A 103 -9.05 1.48 7.60
N HIS A 104 -9.94 0.55 7.25
CA HIS A 104 -11.26 0.40 7.89
C HIS A 104 -11.13 0.13 9.39
N GLY A 105 -10.17 -0.70 9.81
CA GLY A 105 -9.88 -0.92 11.23
C GLY A 105 -9.47 0.37 11.94
N LEU A 106 -8.55 1.15 11.34
CA LEU A 106 -8.09 2.42 11.90
C LEU A 106 -9.21 3.47 12.00
N GLN A 107 -10.20 3.47 11.09
CA GLN A 107 -11.37 4.33 11.23
C GLN A 107 -12.20 4.02 12.46
N GLN A 108 -12.37 2.74 12.80
CA GLN A 108 -13.10 2.33 14.00
C GLN A 108 -12.40 2.83 15.28
N PHE A 109 -11.09 3.08 15.23
CA PHE A 109 -10.30 3.67 16.32
C PHE A 109 -10.22 5.20 16.26
N GLY A 110 -10.99 5.87 15.39
CA GLY A 110 -11.11 7.33 15.34
C GLY A 110 -10.13 8.04 14.40
N PHE A 111 -9.39 7.31 13.56
CA PHE A 111 -8.59 7.92 12.51
C PHE A 111 -9.44 8.18 11.26
N HIS A 112 -9.75 9.44 11.00
CA HIS A 112 -10.46 9.89 9.80
C HIS A 112 -9.48 10.48 8.77
N TRP A 113 -9.83 10.37 7.49
CA TRP A 113 -9.04 10.84 6.34
C TRP A 113 -9.77 11.91 5.53
#